data_AF-A0A3Q9NUR4-F1
#
_entry.id   AF-A0A3Q9NUR4-F1
#
_cell.length_a   1.000
_cell.length_b   1.000
_cell.length_c   1.000
_cell.angle_alpha   90.00
_cell.angle_beta   90.00
_cell.angle_gamma   90.00
#
_symmetry.space_group_name_H-M   'P 1'
#
loop_
_entity.id
_entity.type
_entity.pdbx_description
1 polymer ?
#
loop_
_entity_poly.entity_id
_entity_poly.type
_entity_poly.pdbx_seq_one_letter_code
_entity_poly.pdbx_strand_id
1 'polypeptide(L)'
;MQLRSQVFVVEQSCIFLDQDGVDTLPRTLHAFFPGDVRTMQDSHGAEVGRSLAPNAYARMLPPDFPDGPAFEPGARSIGRVVTNPEVRGGGWGRRLISELVAGHSHGLLTLNAQSHLEGFYAGFGFSPNGPRFFEDGIEHTPMSRPATA
;
A
#
# COMPACT_ATOMS: atom_id res chain seq x y z
N MET A 1 4.96 -0.49 10.32
CA MET A 1 3.94 -1.51 10.63
C MET A 1 2.75 -0.93 11.38
N GLN A 2 2.94 -0.25 12.52
CA GLN A 2 1.82 0.39 13.27
C GLN A 2 0.85 1.21 12.40
N LEU A 3 1.34 2.05 11.48
CA LEU A 3 0.50 2.85 10.59
C LEU A 3 -0.49 2.00 9.74
N ARG A 4 -0.05 0.83 9.25
CA ARG A 4 -0.92 -0.05 8.46
C ARG A 4 -2.07 -0.56 9.32
N SER A 5 -1.78 -1.06 10.51
CA SER A 5 -2.82 -1.57 11.41
C SER A 5 -3.76 -0.46 11.90
N GLN A 6 -3.24 0.75 12.16
CA GLN A 6 -4.06 1.91 12.50
C GLN A 6 -5.09 2.22 11.42
N VAL A 7 -4.71 2.15 10.13
CA VAL A 7 -5.62 2.49 9.03
C VAL A 7 -6.46 1.28 8.60
N PHE A 8 -5.83 0.17 8.22
CA PHE A 8 -6.54 -0.96 7.64
C PHE A 8 -7.35 -1.75 8.67
N VAL A 9 -6.92 -1.81 9.93
CA VAL A 9 -7.65 -2.58 10.95
C VAL A 9 -8.56 -1.67 11.77
N VAL A 10 -8.02 -0.62 12.37
CA VAL A 10 -8.78 0.23 13.30
C VAL A 10 -9.70 1.21 12.58
N GLU A 11 -9.15 2.07 11.72
CA GLU A 11 -9.94 3.10 11.04
C GLU A 11 -10.99 2.50 10.09
N GLN A 12 -10.60 1.49 9.29
CA GLN A 12 -11.51 0.81 8.38
C GLN A 12 -12.42 -0.22 9.08
N SER A 13 -12.24 -0.43 10.40
CA SER A 13 -13.00 -1.42 11.18
C SER A 13 -13.00 -2.82 10.55
N CYS A 14 -11.87 -3.21 9.96
CA CYS A 14 -11.69 -4.49 9.28
C CYS A 14 -10.84 -5.43 10.14
N ILE A 15 -11.42 -6.54 10.59
CA ILE A 15 -10.74 -7.49 11.48
C ILE A 15 -10.01 -8.53 10.64
N PHE A 16 -8.73 -8.27 10.36
CA PHE A 16 -7.84 -9.21 9.67
C PHE A 16 -6.41 -9.13 10.24
N LEU A 17 -5.58 -10.11 9.88
CA LEU A 17 -4.18 -10.13 10.27
C LEU A 17 -3.33 -9.30 9.28
N ASP A 18 -3.07 -8.04 9.62
CA ASP A 18 -2.22 -7.16 8.80
C ASP A 18 -0.79 -7.69 8.64
N GLN A 19 -0.21 -8.25 9.71
CA GLN A 19 1.10 -8.90 9.68
C GLN A 19 0.99 -10.32 9.10
N ASP A 20 0.80 -10.37 7.79
CA ASP A 20 0.54 -11.55 6.97
C ASP A 20 1.77 -12.45 6.71
N GLY A 21 2.92 -12.16 7.33
CA GLY A 21 4.14 -12.99 7.24
C GLY A 21 4.94 -12.81 5.95
N VAL A 22 4.47 -12.00 4.99
CA VAL A 22 5.19 -11.81 3.70
C VAL A 22 6.06 -10.56 3.66
N ASP A 23 6.02 -9.76 4.73
CA ASP A 23 6.84 -8.56 4.90
C ASP A 23 8.35 -8.87 4.87
N THR A 24 8.79 -10.03 5.37
CA THR A 24 10.20 -10.39 5.48
C THR A 24 10.69 -11.32 4.37
N LEU A 25 9.88 -11.58 3.34
CA LEU A 25 10.31 -12.41 2.22
C LEU A 25 11.51 -11.77 1.50
N PRO A 26 12.45 -12.59 0.99
CA PRO A 26 13.54 -12.07 0.19
C PRO A 26 13.01 -11.22 -0.97
N ARG A 27 13.59 -10.03 -1.13
CA ARG A 27 13.24 -9.04 -2.17
C ARG A 27 11.89 -8.33 -1.96
N THR A 28 11.14 -8.57 -0.88
CA THR A 28 10.06 -7.65 -0.48
C THR A 28 10.65 -6.26 -0.23
N LEU A 29 10.06 -5.24 -0.82
CA LEU A 29 10.45 -3.84 -0.61
C LEU A 29 9.40 -3.10 0.20
N HIS A 30 9.86 -2.17 1.03
CA HIS A 30 9.03 -1.27 1.81
C HIS A 30 9.32 0.17 1.37
N ALA A 31 8.36 0.79 0.69
CA ALA A 31 8.47 2.16 0.20
C ALA A 31 7.86 3.14 1.20
N PHE A 32 8.69 4.10 1.58
CA PHE A 32 8.57 5.11 2.60
C PHE A 32 8.56 6.59 2.23
N PHE A 33 7.65 7.42 2.72
CA PHE A 33 8.02 8.82 3.00
C PHE A 33 8.20 9.03 4.50
N PRO A 34 9.41 9.39 4.99
CA PRO A 34 9.60 9.71 6.40
C PRO A 34 8.62 10.79 6.87
N GLY A 35 8.10 10.63 8.07
CA GLY A 35 7.31 11.64 8.74
C GLY A 35 8.16 12.38 9.77
N ASP A 36 7.63 13.50 10.26
CA ASP A 36 8.25 14.23 11.37
C ASP A 36 8.21 13.39 12.65
N VAL A 37 9.21 13.59 13.50
CA VAL A 37 9.24 12.97 14.82
C VAL A 37 8.15 13.58 15.69
N ARG A 38 7.25 12.75 16.22
CA ARG A 38 6.13 13.19 17.08
C ARG A 38 6.24 12.61 18.47
N THR A 39 5.81 13.35 19.49
CA THR A 39 5.70 12.80 20.85
C THR A 39 4.53 11.81 20.92
N MET A 40 4.78 10.63 21.49
CA MET A 40 3.71 9.67 21.80
C MET A 40 3.23 9.89 23.22
N GLN A 41 1.92 9.87 23.40
CA GLN A 41 1.27 9.92 24.72
C GLN A 41 0.48 8.63 24.95
N ASP A 42 0.41 8.19 26.21
CA ASP A 42 -0.49 7.11 26.60
C ASP A 42 -1.95 7.61 26.71
N SER A 43 -2.86 6.70 27.06
CA SER A 43 -4.28 7.01 27.27
C SER A 43 -4.54 7.99 28.42
N HIS A 44 -3.55 8.29 29.25
CA HIS A 44 -3.62 9.23 30.38
C HIS A 44 -2.88 10.54 30.09
N GLY A 45 -2.35 10.72 28.88
CA GLY A 45 -1.64 11.92 28.44
C GLY A 45 -0.15 11.97 28.83
N ALA A 46 0.39 10.92 29.45
CA ALA A 46 1.80 10.86 29.80
C ALA A 46 2.65 10.61 28.54
N GLU A 47 3.75 11.36 28.39
CA GLU A 47 4.71 11.13 27.31
C GLU A 47 5.39 9.76 27.48
N VAL A 48 5.20 8.88 26.50
CA VAL A 48 5.75 7.50 26.50
C VAL A 48 6.85 7.29 25.45
N GLY A 49 7.09 8.26 24.57
CA GLY A 49 8.18 8.18 23.63
C GLY A 49 8.06 9.08 22.41
N ARG A 50 8.66 8.63 21.31
CA ARG A 50 8.67 9.31 20.01
C ARG A 50 8.16 8.37 18.93
N SER A 51 7.25 8.86 18.10
CA SER A 51 6.77 8.20 16.89
C SER A 51 7.61 8.66 15.71
N LEU A 52 8.03 7.70 14.89
CA LEU A 52 8.66 7.89 13.59
C LEU A 52 7.71 7.46 12.46
N ALA A 53 6.40 7.57 12.68
CA ALA A 53 5.40 7.13 11.71
C ALA A 53 5.63 7.84 10.36
N PRO A 54 5.70 7.08 9.24
CA PRO A 54 5.92 7.68 7.93
C PRO A 54 4.68 8.47 7.49
N ASN A 55 4.87 9.48 6.63
CA ASN A 55 3.78 10.22 6.01
C ASN A 55 2.99 9.34 5.04
N ALA A 56 3.66 8.41 4.35
CA ALA A 56 3.02 7.38 3.55
C ALA A 56 3.89 6.12 3.48
N TYR A 57 3.24 4.98 3.24
CA TYR A 57 3.87 3.68 3.15
C TYR A 57 3.20 2.82 2.08
N ALA A 58 3.99 1.97 1.41
CA ALA A 58 3.51 0.89 0.57
C ALA A 58 4.48 -0.30 0.66
N ARG A 59 3.97 -1.49 0.36
CA ARG A 59 4.77 -2.70 0.20
C ARG A 59 4.80 -3.09 -1.27
N MET A 60 5.94 -3.58 -1.74
CA MET A 60 6.06 -4.23 -3.03
C MET A 60 6.61 -5.64 -2.85
N LEU A 61 5.83 -6.63 -3.27
CA LEU A 61 6.17 -8.04 -3.14
C LEU A 61 7.23 -8.47 -4.17
N PRO A 62 7.91 -9.60 -3.95
CA PRO A 62 8.88 -10.14 -4.91
C PRO A 62 8.21 -10.41 -6.27
N PRO A 63 8.99 -10.43 -7.37
CA PRO A 63 8.48 -10.95 -8.64
C PRO A 63 7.90 -12.36 -8.47
N ASP A 64 6.87 -12.68 -9.24
CA ASP A 64 6.20 -13.99 -9.25
C ASP A 64 5.51 -14.38 -7.93
N PHE A 65 5.36 -13.45 -6.99
CA PHE A 65 4.57 -13.71 -5.79
C PHE A 65 3.06 -13.67 -6.11
N PRO A 66 2.29 -14.74 -5.78
CA PRO A 66 0.87 -14.85 -6.14
C PRO A 66 -0.04 -14.01 -5.22
N ASP A 67 -0.04 -12.69 -5.44
CA ASP A 67 -0.85 -11.74 -4.68
C ASP A 67 -2.26 -11.58 -5.27
N GLY A 68 -3.11 -12.59 -5.05
CA GLY A 68 -4.52 -12.53 -5.40
C GLY A 68 -4.83 -12.43 -6.90
N PRO A 69 -6.03 -11.96 -7.27
CA PRO A 69 -6.52 -11.98 -8.66
C PRO A 69 -5.76 -11.11 -9.65
N ALA A 70 -4.99 -10.11 -9.17
CA ALA A 70 -4.17 -9.27 -10.04
C ALA A 70 -2.87 -9.94 -10.49
N PHE A 71 -2.53 -11.12 -9.96
CA PHE A 71 -1.27 -11.81 -10.26
C PHE A 71 -1.04 -12.01 -11.76
N GLU A 72 0.18 -11.65 -12.21
CA GLU A 72 0.68 -11.95 -13.54
C GLU A 72 2.14 -12.44 -13.43
N PRO A 73 2.57 -13.44 -14.23
CA PRO A 73 3.95 -13.91 -14.24
C PRO A 73 4.95 -12.77 -14.53
N GLY A 74 6.03 -12.72 -13.75
CA GLY A 74 7.05 -11.67 -13.79
C GLY A 74 6.66 -10.35 -13.11
N ALA A 75 5.41 -10.20 -12.66
CA ALA A 75 4.95 -8.98 -12.03
C ALA A 75 5.45 -8.83 -10.60
N ARG A 76 5.61 -7.58 -10.16
CA ARG A 76 5.71 -7.22 -8.74
C ARG A 76 4.40 -6.60 -8.27
N SER A 77 3.80 -7.15 -7.21
CA SER A 77 2.56 -6.61 -6.66
C SER A 77 2.83 -5.47 -5.68
N ILE A 78 2.11 -4.36 -5.84
CA ILE A 78 2.06 -3.24 -4.90
C ILE A 78 0.82 -3.39 -4.02
N GLY A 79 1.03 -3.35 -2.70
CA GLY A 79 -0.05 -3.45 -1.73
C GLY A 79 0.21 -2.61 -0.48
N ARG A 80 -0.73 -2.67 0.47
CA ARG A 80 -0.65 -1.95 1.76
C ARG A 80 -0.36 -0.44 1.58
N VAL A 81 -0.91 0.18 0.54
CA VAL A 81 -0.73 1.60 0.25
C VAL A 81 -1.52 2.42 1.26
N VAL A 82 -0.83 3.20 2.08
CA VAL A 82 -1.43 3.95 3.19
C VAL A 82 -0.78 5.33 3.32
N THR A 83 -1.61 6.34 3.61
CA THR A 83 -1.17 7.68 4.01
C THR A 83 -1.54 7.91 5.46
N ASN A 84 -0.62 8.48 6.25
CA ASN A 84 -0.85 8.81 7.64
C ASN A 84 -2.04 9.79 7.78
N PRO A 85 -3.08 9.44 8.57
CA PRO A 85 -4.26 10.28 8.78
C PRO A 85 -3.96 11.74 9.12
N GLU A 86 -2.91 11.99 9.90
CA GLU A 86 -2.55 13.32 10.40
C GLU A 86 -2.02 14.27 9.32
N VAL A 87 -1.62 13.74 8.15
CA VAL A 87 -1.05 14.51 7.03
C VAL A 87 -1.76 14.24 5.71
N ARG A 88 -2.99 13.70 5.76
CA ARG A 88 -3.85 13.54 4.56
C ARG A 88 -4.11 14.89 3.89
N GLY A 89 -4.43 14.84 2.59
CA GLY A 89 -4.56 16.04 1.76
C GLY A 89 -3.22 16.63 1.27
N GLY A 90 -2.08 16.21 1.83
CA GLY A 90 -0.74 16.63 1.40
C GLY A 90 -0.21 15.95 0.13
N GLY A 91 -1.01 15.12 -0.55
CA GLY A 91 -0.60 14.45 -1.80
C GLY A 91 0.40 13.29 -1.64
N TRP A 92 0.71 12.86 -0.41
CA TRP A 92 1.73 11.84 -0.13
C TRP A 92 1.47 10.50 -0.82
N GLY A 93 0.23 10.02 -0.84
CA GLY A 93 -0.12 8.77 -1.54
C GLY A 93 0.15 8.84 -3.04
N ARG A 94 -0.17 9.96 -3.70
CA ARG A 94 0.14 10.16 -5.13
C ARG A 94 1.64 10.15 -5.38
N ARG A 95 2.40 10.85 -4.53
CA ARG A 95 3.86 10.92 -4.64
C ARG A 95 4.47 9.52 -4.47
N LEU A 96 3.99 8.75 -3.50
CA LEU A 96 4.50 7.40 -3.23
C LEU A 96 4.31 6.45 -4.41
N ILE A 97 3.11 6.43 -5.00
CA ILE A 97 2.84 5.60 -6.18
C ILE A 97 3.64 6.09 -7.38
N SER A 98 3.78 7.40 -7.57
CA SER A 98 4.59 7.97 -8.64
C SER A 98 6.05 7.52 -8.57
N GLU A 99 6.68 7.56 -7.39
CA GLU A 99 8.07 7.12 -7.20
C GLU A 99 8.21 5.61 -7.40
N LEU A 100 7.26 4.81 -6.90
CA LEU A 100 7.26 3.36 -7.10
C LEU A 100 7.17 2.98 -8.57
N VAL A 101 6.26 3.62 -9.31
CA VAL A 101 6.07 3.41 -10.74
C VAL A 101 7.29 3.87 -11.53
N ALA A 102 7.85 5.04 -11.21
CA ALA A 102 9.04 5.55 -11.90
C ALA A 102 10.26 4.66 -11.66
N GLY A 103 10.49 4.21 -10.42
CA GLY A 103 11.61 3.33 -10.07
C GLY A 103 11.50 1.90 -10.58
N HIS A 104 10.32 1.47 -11.06
CA HIS A 104 10.06 0.14 -11.58
C HIS A 104 9.37 0.17 -12.95
N SER A 105 9.62 1.23 -13.72
CA SER A 105 8.96 1.51 -14.99
C SER A 105 9.10 0.39 -16.02
N HIS A 106 10.26 -0.27 -16.04
CA HIS A 106 10.61 -1.40 -16.92
C HIS A 106 10.06 -2.76 -16.46
N GLY A 107 9.38 -2.82 -15.32
CA GLY A 107 8.76 -4.04 -14.82
C GLY A 107 7.25 -4.04 -15.00
N LEU A 108 6.67 -5.23 -15.06
CA LEU A 108 5.23 -5.42 -14.91
C LEU A 108 4.87 -5.19 -13.43
N LEU A 109 3.89 -4.34 -13.18
CA LEU A 109 3.39 -4.06 -11.84
C LEU A 109 1.94 -4.47 -11.74
N THR A 110 1.56 -5.04 -10.61
CA THR A 110 0.17 -5.43 -10.31
C THR A 110 -0.26 -4.83 -8.99
N LEU A 111 -1.56 -4.72 -8.77
CA LEU A 111 -2.15 -4.38 -7.47
C LEU A 111 -3.60 -4.81 -7.41
N ASN A 112 -4.08 -5.05 -6.19
CA ASN A 112 -5.50 -5.24 -5.91
C ASN A 112 -6.05 -3.93 -5.32
N ALA A 113 -6.62 -3.07 -6.16
CA ALA A 113 -7.14 -1.77 -5.72
C ALA A 113 -8.50 -1.95 -5.05
N GLN A 114 -8.80 -1.22 -3.97
CA GLN A 114 -10.20 -1.01 -3.58
C GLN A 114 -10.92 -0.35 -4.76
N SER A 115 -12.08 -0.86 -5.18
CA SER A 115 -12.70 -0.49 -6.47
C SER A 115 -12.98 1.01 -6.60
N HIS A 116 -13.27 1.71 -5.49
CA HIS A 116 -13.48 3.17 -5.52
C HIS A 116 -12.19 3.97 -5.78
N LEU A 117 -11.02 3.34 -5.73
CA LEU A 117 -9.70 3.91 -6.05
C LEU A 117 -9.21 3.52 -7.44
N GLU A 118 -10.00 2.82 -8.26
CA GLU A 118 -9.63 2.42 -9.62
C GLU A 118 -9.14 3.63 -10.44
N GLY A 119 -9.89 4.74 -10.44
CA GLY A 119 -9.52 5.97 -11.13
C GLY A 119 -8.24 6.64 -10.61
N PHE A 120 -7.93 6.47 -9.32
CA PHE A 120 -6.68 6.95 -8.75
C PHE A 120 -5.48 6.22 -9.35
N TYR A 121 -5.54 4.88 -9.42
CA TYR A 121 -4.47 4.06 -9.98
C TYR A 121 -4.39 4.15 -11.51
N ALA A 122 -5.52 4.33 -12.19
CA ALA A 122 -5.56 4.59 -13.62
C ALA A 122 -4.71 5.82 -14.01
N GLY A 123 -4.68 6.85 -13.17
CA GLY A 123 -3.81 8.02 -13.36
C GLY A 123 -2.30 7.72 -13.36
N PHE A 124 -1.87 6.51 -12.96
CA PHE A 124 -0.47 6.05 -12.99
C PHE A 124 -0.21 4.98 -14.06
N GLY A 125 -1.17 4.74 -14.95
CA GLY A 125 -1.07 3.77 -16.04
C GLY A 125 -1.49 2.35 -15.68
N PHE A 126 -2.14 2.14 -14.53
CA PHE A 126 -2.77 0.86 -14.22
C PHE A 126 -4.10 0.72 -14.96
N SER A 127 -4.43 -0.48 -15.38
CA SER A 127 -5.73 -0.82 -15.96
C SER A 127 -6.26 -2.12 -15.34
N PRO A 128 -7.59 -2.31 -15.22
CA PRO A 128 -8.15 -3.57 -14.76
C PRO A 128 -7.65 -4.76 -15.59
N ASN A 129 -7.25 -5.85 -14.94
CA ASN A 129 -6.74 -7.07 -15.59
C ASN A 129 -7.53 -8.34 -15.22
N GLY A 130 -8.68 -8.17 -14.56
CA GLY A 130 -9.54 -9.29 -14.16
C GLY A 130 -10.89 -8.82 -13.59
N PRO A 131 -11.77 -9.77 -13.22
CA PRO A 131 -13.05 -9.44 -12.60
C PRO A 131 -12.85 -8.85 -11.20
N ARG A 132 -13.77 -7.97 -10.80
CA ARG A 132 -13.84 -7.48 -9.42
C ARG A 132 -14.12 -8.63 -8.45
N PHE A 133 -13.61 -8.49 -7.23
CA PHE A 133 -13.76 -9.48 -6.17
C PHE A 133 -13.93 -8.79 -4.82
N PHE A 134 -14.39 -9.52 -3.80
CA PHE A 134 -14.47 -9.02 -2.44
C PHE A 134 -13.31 -9.57 -1.61
N GLU A 135 -12.67 -8.70 -0.84
CA GLU A 135 -11.68 -9.03 0.18
C GLU A 135 -12.11 -8.30 1.46
N ASP A 136 -12.32 -9.07 2.54
CA ASP A 136 -12.77 -8.58 3.85
C ASP A 136 -13.99 -7.62 3.79
N GLY A 137 -14.94 -7.92 2.90
CA GLY A 137 -16.17 -7.13 2.74
C GLY A 137 -16.02 -5.86 1.90
N ILE A 138 -14.82 -5.58 1.38
CA ILE A 138 -14.54 -4.44 0.50
C ILE A 138 -14.39 -4.95 -0.93
N GLU A 139 -15.08 -4.31 -1.88
CA GLU A 139 -14.92 -4.62 -3.30
C GLU A 139 -13.57 -4.11 -3.81
N HIS A 140 -12.85 -4.98 -4.51
CA HIS A 140 -11.56 -4.72 -5.12
C HIS A 140 -11.60 -4.96 -6.64
N THR A 141 -10.76 -4.21 -7.35
CA THR A 141 -10.50 -4.36 -8.78
C THR A 141 -9.03 -4.76 -8.96
N PRO A 142 -8.74 -5.95 -9.54
CA PRO A 142 -7.37 -6.32 -9.87
C PRO A 142 -6.89 -5.48 -11.04
N MET A 143 -5.69 -4.92 -10.94
CA MET A 143 -5.13 -4.04 -11.95
C MET A 143 -3.67 -4.38 -12.25
N SER A 144 -3.26 -4.17 -13.50
CA SER A 144 -1.86 -4.24 -13.90
C SER A 144 -1.41 -3.00 -14.68
N ARG A 145 -0.11 -2.76 -14.65
CA ARG A 145 0.58 -1.74 -15.43
C ARG A 145 1.72 -2.42 -16.18
N PRO A 146 1.73 -2.42 -17.52
CA PRO A 146 2.79 -3.03 -18.31
C PRO A 146 4.12 -2.31 -18.14
N ALA A 147 5.22 -3.00 -18.47
CA ALA A 147 6.53 -2.39 -18.58
C ALA A 147 6.54 -1.32 -19.70
N THR A 148 7.16 -0.18 -19.43
CA THR A 148 7.45 0.80 -20.48
C THR A 148 8.67 0.36 -21.27
N ALA A 149 8.57 0.45 -22.60
CA ALA A 149 9.67 0.23 -23.53
C ALA A 149 10.85 1.18 -23.29
#